data_AF-A0A7R7ECJ8-F1
#
_entry.id   AF-A0A7R7ECJ8-F1
#
_cell.length_a   1.000
_cell.length_b   1.000
_cell.length_c   1.000
_cell.angle_alpha   90.00
_cell.angle_beta   90.00
_cell.angle_gamma   90.00
#
_symmetry.space_group_name_H-M   'P 1'
#
loop_
_entity.id
_entity.type
_entity.pdbx_description
1 polymer ?
#
loop_
_entity_poly.entity_id
_entity_poly.type
_entity_poly.pdbx_seq_one_letter_code
_entity_poly.pdbx_strand_id
1 'polypeptide(L)' 'MPDTKPVQTEKRPVGRPSDVDGKRVQVYLDAESLKTAARLGNGNVSEGIRKALKQAGE' A
#
# COMPACT_ATOMS: atom_id res chain seq x y z
N MET A 1 34.09 -2.04 22.41
CA MET A 1 33.51 -2.30 21.08
C MET A 1 32.30 -3.19 21.28
N PRO A 2 31.06 -2.78 21.00
CA PRO A 2 29.94 -3.71 20.97
C PRO A 2 29.57 -4.04 19.52
N ASP A 3 29.47 -5.33 19.24
CA ASP A 3 29.11 -5.93 17.97
C ASP A 3 27.71 -5.48 17.51
N THR A 4 27.66 -4.64 16.49
CA THR A 4 26.40 -4.35 15.78
C THR A 4 26.04 -5.56 14.93
N LYS A 5 25.17 -6.41 15.48
CA LYS A 5 24.56 -7.56 14.79
C LYS A 5 23.99 -7.13 13.43
N PRO A 6 24.13 -7.96 12.38
CA PRO A 6 23.68 -7.60 11.04
C PRO A 6 22.18 -7.36 11.07
N VAL A 7 21.76 -6.20 10.53
CA VAL A 7 20.37 -5.82 10.35
C VAL A 7 19.73 -6.91 9.51
N GLN A 8 18.95 -7.78 10.16
CA GLN A 8 18.22 -8.84 9.51
C GLN A 8 17.29 -8.17 8.49
N THR A 9 17.59 -8.40 7.23
CA THR A 9 16.77 -8.04 6.08
C THR A 9 15.49 -8.87 6.16
N GLU A 10 14.57 -8.49 7.06
CA GLU A 10 13.24 -9.08 7.12
C GLU A 10 12.62 -8.89 5.75
N LYS A 11 12.45 -10.03 5.07
CA LYS A 11 11.84 -10.17 3.77
C LYS A 11 10.49 -9.45 3.82
N ARG A 12 10.47 -8.22 3.30
CA ARG A 12 9.30 -7.33 3.36
C ARG A 12 8.10 -8.13 2.83
N PRO A 13 6.98 -8.20 3.56
CA PRO A 13 5.85 -9.01 3.14
C PRO A 13 5.44 -8.61 1.73
N VAL A 14 5.30 -9.62 0.86
CA VAL A 14 4.96 -9.47 -0.55
C VAL A 14 3.67 -8.64 -0.63
N GLY A 15 3.79 -7.42 -1.14
CA GLY A 15 2.70 -6.44 -1.21
C GLY A 15 2.98 -5.07 -0.58
N ARG A 16 4.07 -4.88 0.17
CA ARG A 16 4.52 -3.53 0.61
C ARG A 16 5.47 -2.94 -0.44
N PRO A 17 5.09 -1.88 -1.17
CA PRO A 17 6.01 -1.20 -2.09
C PRO A 17 7.24 -0.70 -1.31
N SER A 18 8.42 -0.87 -1.91
CA SER A 18 9.70 -0.59 -1.26
C SER A 18 9.92 0.88 -0.92
N ASP A 19 9.23 1.77 -1.62
CA ASP A 19 9.06 3.19 -1.34
C ASP A 19 7.58 3.51 -1.55
N VAL A 20 6.88 3.79 -0.45
CA VAL A 20 5.62 4.53 -0.52
C VAL A 20 5.90 5.92 -0.01
N ASP A 21 5.68 6.91 -0.85
CA ASP A 21 5.66 8.34 -0.49
C ASP A 21 4.37 8.64 0.33
N GLY A 22 4.10 7.81 1.33
CA GLY A 22 2.83 7.73 2.00
C GLY A 22 2.86 6.82 3.22
N LYS A 23 2.11 7.21 4.24
CA LYS A 23 1.97 6.43 5.49
C LYS A 23 0.95 5.32 5.30
N ARG A 24 1.12 4.19 6.00
CA ARG A 24 0.05 3.18 6.12
C ARG A 24 -1.11 3.81 6.90
N VAL A 25 -2.26 3.94 6.24
CA VAL A 25 -3.50 4.45 6.84
C VAL A 25 -4.54 3.33 6.82
N GLN A 26 -5.36 3.28 7.85
CA GLN A 26 -6.50 2.37 7.96
C GLN A 26 -7.77 3.20 7.81
N VAL A 27 -8.64 2.83 6.89
CA VAL A 27 -9.89 3.54 6.58
C VAL A 27 -11.03 2.54 6.52
N TYR A 28 -12.22 2.97 6.91
CA TYR A 28 -13.43 2.18 6.74
C TYR A 28 -13.97 2.39 5.33
N LEU A 29 -14.01 1.32 4.55
CA LEU A 29 -14.61 1.26 3.22
C LEU A 29 -15.61 0.10 3.20
N ASP A 30 -16.67 0.25 2.42
CA ASP A 30 -17.58 -0.84 2.11
C ASP A 30 -16.92 -1.88 1.18
N ALA A 31 -17.52 -3.07 1.13
CA ALA A 31 -16.98 -4.18 0.36
C ALA A 31 -16.96 -3.89 -1.16
N GLU A 32 -17.92 -3.11 -1.67
CA GLU A 32 -17.98 -2.78 -3.10
C GLU A 32 -16.89 -1.77 -3.48
N SER A 33 -16.63 -0.77 -2.63
CA SER A 33 -15.50 0.15 -2.79
C SER A 33 -14.15 -0.58 -2.75
N LEU A 34 -13.97 -1.56 -1.85
CA LEU A 34 -12.74 -2.37 -1.81
C LEU A 34 -12.54 -3.19 -3.09
N LYS A 35 -13.61 -3.83 -3.61
CA LYS A 35 -13.56 -4.56 -4.87
C LYS A 35 -13.25 -3.64 -6.05
N THR A 36 -13.87 -2.47 -6.09
CA THR A 36 -13.64 -1.47 -7.13
C THR A 36 -12.20 -0.96 -7.10
N ALA A 37 -11.69 -0.63 -5.93
CA ALA A 37 -10.28 -0.26 -5.75
C ALA A 37 -9.34 -1.40 -6.17
N ALA A 38 -9.58 -2.64 -5.73
CA ALA A 38 -8.79 -3.78 -6.17
C ALA A 38 -8.81 -3.94 -7.70
N ARG A 39 -9.96 -3.76 -8.35
CA ARG A 39 -10.11 -3.84 -9.81
C ARG A 39 -9.35 -2.72 -10.52
N LEU A 40 -9.45 -1.47 -10.05
CA LEU A 40 -8.75 -0.31 -10.60
C LEU A 40 -7.22 -0.41 -10.44
N GLY A 41 -6.78 -1.05 -9.36
CA GLY A 41 -5.38 -1.24 -9.00
C GLY A 41 -4.79 -2.60 -9.37
N ASN A 42 -5.37 -3.34 -10.32
CA ASN A 42 -4.87 -4.67 -10.75
C ASN A 42 -4.58 -5.65 -9.59
N GLY A 43 -5.49 -5.71 -8.62
CA GLY A 43 -5.38 -6.52 -7.41
C GLY A 43 -4.81 -5.76 -6.19
N ASN A 44 -4.34 -4.53 -6.37
CA ASN A 44 -3.87 -3.67 -5.29
C ASN A 44 -4.89 -2.58 -4.94
N VAL A 45 -5.57 -2.74 -3.79
CA VAL A 45 -6.53 -1.76 -3.27
C VAL A 45 -5.90 -0.37 -3.11
N SER A 46 -4.66 -0.28 -2.65
CA SER A 46 -4.00 1.01 -2.43
C SER A 46 -3.75 1.75 -3.74
N GLU A 47 -3.36 1.04 -4.81
CA GLU A 47 -3.20 1.64 -6.13
C GLU A 47 -4.53 2.08 -6.72
N GLY A 48 -5.58 1.29 -6.56
CA GLY A 48 -6.91 1.66 -7.00
C GLY A 48 -7.44 2.92 -6.33
N ILE A 49 -7.25 3.03 -5.00
CA ILE A 49 -7.60 4.24 -4.26
C ILE A 49 -6.83 5.45 -4.80
N ARG A 50 -5.52 5.33 -5.04
CA ARG A 50 -4.72 6.44 -5.60
C ARG A 50 -5.22 6.87 -6.98
N LYS A 51 -5.50 5.91 -7.87
CA LYS A 51 -6.02 6.19 -9.22
C LYS A 51 -7.39 6.88 -9.16
N ALA A 52 -8.30 6.38 -8.33
CA ALA A 52 -9.62 6.98 -8.14
C ALA A 52 -9.54 8.41 -7.60
N LEU A 53 -8.68 8.64 -6.59
CA LEU A 53 -8.47 9.99 -6.03
C LEU A 53 -7.82 10.94 -7.03
N LYS A 54 -6.89 10.47 -7.86
CA LYS A 54 -6.29 11.28 -8.92
C LYS A 54 -7.33 11.72 -9.97
N GLN A 55 -8.25 10.82 -10.33
CA GLN A 55 -9.34 11.12 -11.28
C GLN A 55 -10.40 12.06 -10.69
N ALA A 56 -10.67 11.98 -9.39
CA ALA A 56 -11.65 12.85 -8.74
C ALA A 56 -11.13 14.25 -8.41
N GLY A 57 -9.80 14.45 -8.43
CA GLY A 57 -9.14 15.72 -8.15
C GLY A 57 -8.78 16.54 -9.39
N GLU A 58 -9.00 16.00 -10.60
CA GLU A 58 -9.02 16.76 -11.86
C GLU A 58 -10.41 17.38 -12.08
#